data_AF-A0A086N3Z6-F1
#
_entry.id   AF-A0A086N3Z6-F1
#
_cell.length_a   1.000
_cell.length_b   1.000
_cell.length_c   1.000
_cell.angle_alpha   90.00
_cell.angle_beta   90.00
_cell.angle_gamma   90.00
#
_symmetry.space_group_name_H-M   'P 1'
#
loop_
_entity.id
_entity.type
_entity.pdbx_description
1 polymer ?
#
loop_
_entity_poly.entity_id
_entity_poly.type
_entity_poly.pdbx_seq_one_letter_code
_entity_poly.pdbx_strand_id
1 'polypeptide(L)'
;MKLTRPMLAPAAAVAVLALTGCGSDGRDEAAVPETAAGSLEHLAAEVKCDPDMQTDADTIRQAICREGAEKYVLVTFATDRGQREWIDTAKDYGGHYLVGRKWVAVGHQDVMAGLRGRLGGTLEQGARHGGGTHSAGPGEHDGHRGHGG
;
A
#
# COMPACT_ATOMS: atom_id res chain seq x y z
N MET A 1 32.58 -28.00 36.81
CA MET A 1 32.73 -29.35 36.24
C MET A 1 32.07 -29.36 34.87
N LYS A 2 32.84 -29.65 33.82
CA LYS A 2 32.41 -29.63 32.41
C LYS A 2 31.68 -30.94 32.13
N LEU A 3 30.43 -30.88 31.70
CA LEU A 3 29.66 -32.07 31.31
C LEU A 3 29.48 -32.07 29.79
N THR A 4 30.07 -33.11 29.24
CA THR A 4 30.36 -33.43 27.85
C THR A 4 29.09 -33.87 27.12
N ARG A 5 28.82 -33.26 25.96
CA ARG A 5 27.82 -33.70 24.99
C ARG A 5 28.31 -34.98 24.29
N PRO A 6 27.48 -36.04 24.14
CA PRO A 6 27.69 -37.04 23.11
C PRO A 6 26.99 -36.64 21.81
N MET A 7 27.81 -36.50 20.77
CA MET A 7 27.46 -36.40 19.36
C MET A 7 26.80 -37.70 18.88
N LEU A 8 25.71 -37.59 18.12
CA LEU A 8 25.20 -38.62 17.21
C LEU A 8 25.33 -38.09 15.79
N ALA A 9 26.07 -38.84 14.98
CA ALA A 9 26.48 -38.53 13.61
C ALA A 9 25.36 -38.90 12.59
N PRO A 10 25.46 -38.45 11.32
CA PRO A 10 24.35 -38.04 10.48
C PRO A 10 23.79 -39.16 9.58
N ALA A 11 22.48 -39.14 9.33
CA ALA A 11 21.88 -39.89 8.23
C ALA A 11 21.73 -38.96 7.02
N ALA A 12 22.52 -39.25 5.99
CA ALA A 12 22.49 -38.59 4.70
C ALA A 12 21.23 -39.00 3.92
N ALA A 13 20.51 -38.02 3.38
CA ALA A 13 19.60 -38.21 2.26
C ALA A 13 19.64 -36.93 1.41
N VAL A 14 20.60 -36.87 0.49
CA VAL A 14 20.68 -35.79 -0.51
C VAL A 14 19.87 -36.23 -1.71
N ALA A 15 18.62 -35.78 -1.80
CA ALA A 15 17.83 -35.85 -3.02
C ALA A 15 18.04 -34.53 -3.79
N VAL A 16 18.99 -34.50 -4.72
CA VAL A 16 19.19 -33.38 -5.63
C VAL A 16 18.15 -33.49 -6.75
N LEU A 17 17.03 -32.79 -6.60
CA LEU A 17 16.11 -32.52 -7.71
C LEU A 17 16.63 -31.29 -8.46
N ALA A 18 17.50 -31.52 -9.46
CA ALA A 18 17.89 -30.48 -10.41
C ALA A 18 16.78 -30.32 -11.45
N LEU A 19 15.81 -29.45 -11.16
CA LEU A 19 14.90 -28.91 -12.18
C LEU A 19 15.67 -27.85 -12.97
N THR A 20 16.14 -28.23 -14.16
CA THR A 20 16.67 -27.32 -15.17
C THR A 20 15.50 -26.58 -15.81
N GLY A 21 15.11 -25.45 -15.20
CA GLY A 21 14.17 -24.51 -15.78
C GLY A 21 14.87 -23.66 -16.84
N CYS A 22 14.65 -23.98 -18.11
CA CYS A 22 14.95 -23.11 -19.24
C CYS A 22 13.91 -21.99 -19.28
N GLY A 23 14.32 -20.76 -18.95
CA GLY A 23 13.50 -19.56 -19.06
C GLY A 23 14.35 -18.42 -19.62
N SER A 24 14.10 -18.08 -20.87
CA SER A 24 14.82 -17.09 -21.68
C SER A 24 14.61 -15.65 -21.18
N ASP A 25 15.69 -14.86 -21.21
CA ASP A 25 15.81 -13.40 -21.24
C ASP A 25 14.54 -12.54 -21.06
N GLY A 26 14.55 -11.66 -20.05
CA GLY A 26 13.57 -10.58 -19.99
C GLY A 26 13.63 -9.68 -18.77
N ARG A 27 14.70 -8.85 -18.66
CA ARG A 27 14.86 -7.68 -17.77
C ARG A 27 14.98 -8.05 -16.29
N ASP A 28 16.12 -7.69 -15.66
CA ASP A 28 16.28 -7.58 -14.21
C ASP A 28 15.27 -6.56 -13.65
N GLU A 29 14.00 -6.92 -13.62
CA GLU A 29 13.02 -6.24 -12.79
C GLU A 29 13.39 -6.61 -11.36
N ALA A 30 13.94 -5.64 -10.63
CA ALA A 30 14.38 -5.82 -9.26
C ALA A 30 13.26 -6.51 -8.47
N ALA A 31 13.57 -7.68 -7.90
CA ALA A 31 12.61 -8.45 -7.14
C ALA A 31 12.02 -7.58 -6.03
N VAL A 32 10.69 -7.56 -5.94
CA VAL A 32 9.97 -6.81 -4.91
C VAL A 32 10.28 -7.46 -3.56
N PRO A 33 10.71 -6.70 -2.55
CA PRO A 33 11.07 -7.28 -1.26
C PRO A 33 9.85 -7.83 -0.52
N GLU A 34 10.11 -8.62 0.52
CA GLU A 34 9.04 -8.98 1.47
C GLU A 34 8.40 -7.71 2.03
N THR A 35 7.08 -7.77 2.25
CA THR A 35 6.34 -6.60 2.71
C THR A 35 6.74 -6.24 4.13
N ALA A 36 7.29 -5.04 4.30
CA ALA A 36 7.68 -4.51 5.59
C ALA A 36 6.48 -4.43 6.55
N ALA A 37 6.76 -4.52 7.85
CA ALA A 37 5.77 -4.42 8.90
C ALA A 37 6.41 -3.77 10.12
N GLY A 38 5.62 -3.05 10.93
CA GLY A 38 6.11 -2.40 12.13
C GLY A 38 5.31 -1.15 12.47
N SER A 39 5.90 -0.30 13.31
CA SER A 39 5.33 1.01 13.63
C SER A 39 5.47 1.98 12.46
N LEU A 40 4.77 3.12 12.56
CA LEU A 40 4.89 4.21 11.60
C LEU A 40 6.34 4.69 11.47
N GLU A 41 7.05 4.83 12.58
CA GLU A 41 8.45 5.27 12.62
C GLU A 41 9.38 4.26 11.96
N HIS A 42 9.14 2.96 12.18
CA HIS A 42 9.93 1.92 11.54
C HIS A 42 9.75 1.96 10.02
N LEU A 43 8.50 2.01 9.54
CA LEU A 43 8.21 2.11 8.11
C LEU A 43 8.75 3.41 7.50
N ALA A 44 8.65 4.54 8.21
CA ALA A 44 9.22 5.82 7.79
C ALA A 44 10.75 5.75 7.67
N ALA A 45 11.44 5.08 8.61
CA ALA A 45 12.88 4.90 8.59
C ALA A 45 13.35 4.06 7.39
N GLU A 46 12.65 2.97 7.05
CA GLU A 46 12.95 2.12 5.88
C GLU A 46 12.93 2.93 4.57
N VAL A 47 12.09 3.96 4.50
CA VAL A 47 11.97 4.85 3.34
C VAL A 47 12.66 6.20 3.54
N LYS A 48 13.46 6.33 4.60
CA LYS A 48 14.24 7.54 4.92
C LYS A 48 13.38 8.81 5.01
N CYS A 49 12.16 8.67 5.50
CA CYS A 49 11.26 9.76 5.83
C CYS A 49 11.43 10.19 7.29
N ASP A 50 11.45 11.50 7.54
CA ASP A 50 11.17 12.10 8.84
C ASP A 50 9.66 12.42 8.93
N PRO A 51 8.86 11.65 9.72
CA PRO A 51 7.41 11.71 9.67
C PRO A 51 6.83 12.95 10.37
N ASP A 52 6.05 13.74 9.65
CA ASP A 52 5.25 14.83 10.21
C ASP A 52 3.88 14.30 10.68
N MET A 53 3.79 13.95 11.96
CA MET A 53 2.62 13.31 12.57
C MET A 53 1.37 14.21 12.50
N GLN A 54 0.34 13.74 11.79
CA GLN A 54 -0.96 14.41 11.67
C GLN A 54 -1.99 13.83 12.63
N THR A 55 -1.88 12.54 12.94
CA THR A 55 -2.74 11.85 13.90
C THR A 55 -1.91 10.82 14.64
N ASP A 56 -1.98 10.86 15.96
CA ASP A 56 -1.35 9.86 16.82
C ASP A 56 -2.40 9.35 17.82
N ALA A 57 -3.11 8.30 17.42
CA ALA A 57 -4.16 7.67 18.21
C ALA A 57 -3.96 6.15 18.28
N ASP A 58 -4.54 5.52 19.30
CA ASP A 58 -4.36 4.10 19.57
C ASP A 58 -4.81 3.18 18.43
N THR A 59 -5.80 3.63 17.64
CA THR A 59 -6.40 2.83 16.56
C THR A 59 -5.78 3.10 15.20
N ILE A 60 -5.30 4.33 14.97
CA ILE A 60 -4.78 4.82 13.69
C ILE A 60 -3.73 5.90 13.95
N ARG A 61 -2.60 5.78 13.24
CA ARG A 61 -1.54 6.79 13.25
C ARG A 61 -1.24 7.21 11.82
N GLN A 62 -1.11 8.50 11.59
CA GLN A 62 -0.94 9.08 10.26
C GLN A 62 0.17 10.14 10.29
N ALA A 63 1.04 10.10 9.30
CA ALA A 63 2.06 11.12 9.09
C ALA A 63 2.17 11.51 7.63
N ILE A 64 2.60 12.75 7.39
CA ILE A 64 3.03 13.23 6.08
C ILE A 64 4.53 12.95 5.96
N CYS A 65 4.90 12.30 4.87
CA CYS A 65 6.27 12.05 4.45
C CYS A 65 6.58 12.76 3.14
N ARG A 66 7.86 12.93 2.83
CA ARG A 66 8.36 13.51 1.58
C ARG A 66 9.26 12.53 0.85
N GLU A 67 9.12 12.49 -0.47
CA GLU A 67 10.03 11.83 -1.41
C GLU A 67 10.41 12.87 -2.48
N GLY A 68 11.61 13.45 -2.37
CA GLY A 68 11.98 14.61 -3.18
C GLY A 68 11.05 15.80 -2.94
N ALA A 69 10.41 16.29 -4.00
CA ALA A 69 9.42 17.38 -3.94
C ALA A 69 7.99 16.89 -3.61
N GLU A 70 7.74 15.59 -3.78
CA GLU A 70 6.42 15.00 -3.60
C GLU A 70 6.15 14.65 -2.13
N LYS A 71 4.88 14.73 -1.74
CA LYS A 71 4.41 14.28 -0.42
C LYS A 71 3.57 13.02 -0.56
N TYR A 72 3.62 12.19 0.46
CA TYR A 72 2.70 11.08 0.61
C TYR A 72 2.28 10.96 2.07
N VAL A 73 1.13 10.33 2.31
CA VAL A 73 0.64 10.06 3.65
C VAL A 73 0.92 8.60 3.98
N LEU A 74 1.57 8.35 5.10
CA LEU A 74 1.78 7.02 5.67
C LEU A 74 0.80 6.83 6.84
N VAL A 75 0.00 5.77 6.77
CA VAL A 75 -1.01 5.44 7.77
C VAL A 75 -0.72 4.05 8.32
N THR A 76 -0.70 3.89 9.64
CA THR A 76 -0.64 2.60 10.32
C THR A 76 -1.87 2.37 11.19
N PHE A 77 -2.24 1.12 11.35
CA PHE A 77 -3.47 0.70 12.02
C PHE A 77 -3.16 -0.30 13.14
N ALA A 78 -3.95 -0.25 14.22
CA ALA A 78 -3.83 -1.24 15.28
C ALA A 78 -4.21 -2.66 14.82
N THR A 79 -5.15 -2.77 13.86
CA THR A 79 -5.74 -4.04 13.42
C THR A 79 -5.83 -4.14 11.90
N ASP A 80 -5.77 -5.36 11.36
CA ASP A 80 -5.98 -5.62 9.93
C ASP A 80 -7.38 -5.21 9.49
N ARG A 81 -8.40 -5.40 10.35
CA ARG A 81 -9.78 -4.95 10.06
C ARG A 81 -9.85 -3.43 9.91
N GLY A 82 -9.25 -2.67 10.82
CA GLY A 82 -9.25 -1.21 10.76
C GLY A 82 -8.58 -0.67 9.50
N GLN A 83 -7.49 -1.30 9.08
CA GLN A 83 -6.87 -1.00 7.78
C GLN A 83 -7.82 -1.30 6.62
N ARG A 84 -8.45 -2.48 6.62
CA ARG A 84 -9.30 -2.93 5.53
C ARG A 84 -10.52 -2.02 5.34
N GLU A 85 -11.21 -1.72 6.43
CA GLU A 85 -12.35 -0.80 6.45
C GLU A 85 -11.95 0.60 5.94
N TRP A 86 -10.76 1.07 6.35
CA TRP A 86 -10.23 2.36 5.91
C TRP A 86 -9.94 2.38 4.41
N ILE A 87 -9.20 1.39 3.87
CA ILE A 87 -8.82 1.40 2.44
C ILE A 87 -10.02 1.21 1.51
N ASP A 88 -10.99 0.38 1.92
CA ASP A 88 -12.21 0.14 1.15
C ASP A 88 -12.99 1.46 0.97
N THR A 89 -13.05 2.30 2.01
CA THR A 89 -13.69 3.63 1.94
C THR A 89 -12.78 4.67 1.27
N ALA A 90 -11.46 4.64 1.51
CA ALA A 90 -10.54 5.63 0.98
C ALA A 90 -10.48 5.59 -0.55
N LYS A 91 -10.53 4.40 -1.14
CA LYS A 91 -10.47 4.21 -2.59
C LYS A 91 -11.64 4.86 -3.32
N ASP A 92 -12.77 5.07 -2.66
CA ASP A 92 -13.91 5.81 -3.21
C ASP A 92 -13.60 7.29 -3.42
N TYR A 93 -12.47 7.81 -2.94
CA TYR A 93 -12.01 9.18 -3.18
C TYR A 93 -10.91 9.27 -4.26
N GLY A 94 -10.51 8.14 -4.83
CA GLY A 94 -9.43 8.06 -5.83
C GLY A 94 -8.02 8.11 -5.23
N GLY A 95 -7.01 8.10 -6.09
CA GLY A 95 -5.59 8.12 -5.69
C GLY A 95 -4.87 6.79 -5.90
N HIS A 96 -3.58 6.78 -5.55
CA HIS A 96 -2.71 5.60 -5.64
C HIS A 96 -2.24 5.20 -4.26
N TYR A 97 -2.28 3.90 -4.00
CA TYR A 97 -2.03 3.33 -2.68
C TYR A 97 -0.97 2.26 -2.77
N LEU A 98 -0.14 2.18 -1.73
CA LEU A 98 0.70 1.04 -1.44
C LEU A 98 0.21 0.39 -0.14
N VAL A 99 -0.23 -0.86 -0.24
CA VAL A 99 -0.92 -1.56 0.84
C VAL A 99 -0.04 -2.69 1.36
N GLY A 100 0.30 -2.63 2.66
CA GLY A 100 0.90 -3.75 3.40
C GLY A 100 -0.07 -4.36 4.39
N ARG A 101 0.40 -5.06 5.42
CA ARG A 101 -0.47 -5.48 6.54
C ARG A 101 -0.47 -4.41 7.62
N LYS A 102 -1.65 -3.90 7.97
CA LYS A 102 -1.86 -2.84 8.97
C LYS A 102 -1.17 -1.50 8.67
N TRP A 103 -0.82 -1.23 7.42
CA TRP A 103 -0.37 0.08 6.97
C TRP A 103 -0.71 0.35 5.52
N VAL A 104 -0.90 1.62 5.17
CA VAL A 104 -1.14 2.09 3.81
C VAL A 104 -0.32 3.36 3.58
N ALA A 105 0.36 3.46 2.45
CA ALA A 105 0.84 4.74 1.93
C ALA A 105 -0.08 5.21 0.80
N VAL A 106 -0.34 6.52 0.72
CA VAL A 106 -1.15 7.13 -0.36
C VAL A 106 -0.45 8.38 -0.89
N GLY A 107 -0.38 8.51 -2.21
CA GLY A 107 0.27 9.64 -2.87
C GLY A 107 0.32 9.48 -4.39
N HIS A 108 1.30 10.13 -5.02
CA HIS A 108 1.50 10.06 -6.47
C HIS A 108 1.97 8.66 -6.92
N GLN A 109 1.63 8.26 -8.15
CA GLN A 109 1.82 6.88 -8.62
C GLN A 109 3.30 6.43 -8.61
N ASP A 110 4.19 7.30 -9.07
CA ASP A 110 5.63 7.08 -9.12
C ASP A 110 6.24 6.97 -7.73
N VAL A 111 5.78 7.79 -6.78
CA VAL A 111 6.16 7.69 -5.37
C VAL A 111 5.75 6.33 -4.81
N MET A 112 4.51 5.87 -5.05
CA MET A 112 4.06 4.56 -4.57
C MET A 112 4.88 3.41 -5.20
N ALA A 113 5.21 3.51 -6.49
CA ALA A 113 6.06 2.53 -7.16
C ALA A 113 7.49 2.49 -6.57
N GLY A 114 8.08 3.66 -6.27
CA GLY A 114 9.39 3.75 -5.62
C GLY A 114 9.36 3.23 -4.17
N LEU A 115 8.29 3.51 -3.42
CA LEU A 115 8.09 2.96 -2.08
C LEU A 115 7.94 1.44 -2.11
N ARG A 116 7.26 0.87 -3.12
CA ARG A 116 7.12 -0.59 -3.27
C ARG A 116 8.45 -1.30 -3.41
N GLY A 117 9.42 -0.67 -4.09
CA GLY A 117 10.78 -1.22 -4.20
C GLY A 117 11.52 -1.31 -2.86
N ARG A 118 11.08 -0.56 -1.83
CA ARG A 118 11.69 -0.54 -0.49
C ARG A 118 10.87 -1.30 0.55
N LEU A 119 9.56 -1.09 0.56
CA LEU A 119 8.64 -1.63 1.56
C LEU A 119 7.92 -2.90 1.11
N GLY A 120 8.02 -3.29 -0.16
CA GLY A 120 7.18 -4.33 -0.73
C GLY A 120 5.72 -3.88 -0.82
N GLY A 121 4.78 -4.78 -0.58
CA GLY A 121 3.34 -4.48 -0.60
C GLY A 121 2.71 -4.51 -1.99
N THR A 122 1.41 -4.18 -2.01
CA THR A 122 0.56 -4.23 -3.21
C THR A 122 0.18 -2.81 -3.63
N LEU A 123 0.37 -2.50 -4.92
CA LEU A 123 -0.12 -1.24 -5.48
C LEU A 123 -1.61 -1.36 -5.78
N GLU A 124 -2.39 -0.39 -5.33
CA GLU A 124 -3.82 -0.29 -5.61
C GLU A 124 -4.16 1.12 -6.12
N GLN A 125 -5.25 1.22 -6.87
CA GLN A 125 -5.78 2.48 -7.39
C GLN A 125 -7.24 2.64 -6.93
N GLY A 126 -7.56 3.84 -6.46
CA GLY A 126 -8.94 4.23 -6.13
C GLY A 126 -9.78 4.49 -7.38
N ALA A 127 -11.08 4.73 -7.18
CA ALA A 127 -12.02 5.09 -8.23
C ALA A 127 -11.53 6.31 -9.02
N ARG A 128 -11.69 6.27 -10.34
CA ARG A 128 -11.43 7.43 -11.18
C ARG A 128 -12.65 8.34 -11.15
N HIS A 129 -12.54 9.46 -10.44
CA HIS A 129 -13.51 10.54 -10.53
C HIS A 129 -13.19 11.40 -11.74
N GLY A 130 -13.66 11.00 -12.91
CA GLY A 130 -13.38 11.72 -14.16
C GLY A 130 -14.34 11.36 -15.29
N GLY A 131 -15.24 12.31 -15.60
CA GLY A 131 -15.93 12.37 -16.88
C GLY A 131 -17.34 11.81 -16.91
N GLY A 132 -18.23 12.27 -16.03
CA GLY A 132 -19.64 12.27 -16.38
C GLY A 132 -19.77 13.08 -17.67
N THR A 133 -20.01 12.41 -18.79
CA THR A 133 -20.50 13.09 -19.99
C THR A 133 -21.76 13.82 -19.56
N HIS A 134 -21.72 15.15 -19.52
CA HIS A 134 -22.94 15.95 -19.55
C HIS A 134 -23.60 15.62 -20.88
N SER A 135 -24.42 14.57 -20.91
CA SER A 135 -25.46 14.46 -21.92
C SER A 135 -26.35 15.65 -21.65
N ALA A 136 -26.16 16.71 -22.43
CA ALA A 136 -27.11 17.80 -22.52
C ALA A 136 -28.43 17.19 -22.99
N GLY A 137 -29.26 16.78 -22.02
CA GLY A 137 -30.66 16.50 -22.27
C GLY A 137 -31.32 17.81 -22.72
N PRO A 138 -32.19 17.78 -23.73
CA PRO A 138 -32.90 18.99 -24.15
C PRO A 138 -33.72 19.50 -22.96
N GLY A 139 -33.51 20.76 -22.58
CA GLY A 139 -34.27 21.41 -21.53
C GLY A 139 -35.73 21.56 -21.95
N GLU A 140 -36.62 20.80 -21.34
CA GLU A 140 -38.04 21.14 -21.26
C GLU A 140 -38.25 22.02 -20.03
N HIS A 141 -38.34 23.33 -20.27
CA HIS A 141 -38.86 24.29 -19.31
C HIS A 141 -40.40 24.17 -19.31
N ASP A 142 -40.94 23.34 -18.43
CA ASP A 142 -42.38 23.35 -18.15
C ASP A 142 -42.72 24.49 -17.18
N GLY A 143 -43.53 25.43 -17.68
CA GLY A 143 -43.90 26.66 -17.00
C GLY A 143 -44.91 26.43 -15.90
N HIS A 144 -44.56 26.78 -14.66
CA HIS A 144 -45.55 26.93 -13.59
C HIS A 144 -46.35 28.22 -13.78
N ARG A 145 -47.61 28.08 -14.19
CA ARG A 145 -48.64 29.12 -14.11
C ARG A 145 -48.99 29.37 -12.63
N GLY A 146 -48.85 30.63 -12.20
CA GLY A 146 -49.33 31.10 -10.91
C GLY A 146 -50.87 31.15 -10.86
N HIS A 147 -51.43 30.76 -9.72
CA HIS A 147 -52.86 30.89 -9.43
C HIS A 147 -53.06 32.15 -8.58
N GLY A 148 -53.85 33.10 -9.11
CA GLY A 148 -54.46 34.18 -8.35
C GLY A 148 -55.83 33.77 -7.81
N GLY A 149 -56.24 34.41 -6.71
CA GLY A 149 -57.54 34.25 -6.05
C GLY A 149 -57.40 34.30 -4.54
#